data_AF-A0A355WN05-F1
#
_entry.id   AF-A0A355WN05-F1
#
_cell.length_a   1.000
_cell.length_b   1.000
_cell.length_c   1.000
_cell.angle_alpha   90.00
_cell.angle_beta   90.00
_cell.angle_gamma   90.00
#
_symmetry.space_group_name_H-M   'P 1'
#
loop_
_entity.id
_entity.type
_entity.pdbx_description
1 polymer ?
#
loop_
_entity_poly.entity_id
_entity_poly.type
_entity_poly.pdbx_seq_one_letter_code
_entity_poly.pdbx_strand_id
1 'polypeptide(L)'
;KRLTEVRKNGTEPRLGPDAKSQLSLRYQDGKPVEAMSIVLSTQHLDASMSSDDVRALVEPYIREVMPEDWITGRTPWHVNPTGKFVIGGPDGDAGLT
;
A
#
# COMPACT_ATOMS: atom_id res chain seq x y z
N LYS A 1 -3.87 -2.63 -7.93
CA LYS A 1 -3.51 -3.28 -9.22
C LYS A 1 -2.00 -3.40 -9.38
N ARG A 2 -1.24 -2.29 -9.33
CA ARG A 2 0.23 -2.31 -9.48
C ARG A 2 0.96 -3.30 -8.55
N LEU A 3 0.68 -3.29 -7.25
CA LEU A 3 1.28 -4.24 -6.29
C LEU A 3 0.97 -5.72 -6.63
N THR A 4 -0.20 -5.99 -7.20
CA THR A 4 -0.57 -7.33 -7.67
C THR A 4 0.27 -7.76 -8.88
N GLU A 5 0.57 -6.84 -9.80
CA GLU A 5 1.38 -7.12 -10.99
C GLU A 5 2.81 -7.47 -10.62
N VAL A 6 3.47 -6.62 -9.82
CA VAL A 6 4.87 -6.80 -9.39
C VAL A 6 5.06 -8.03 -8.49
N ARG A 7 4.00 -8.43 -7.78
CA ARG A 7 3.97 -9.71 -7.07
C ARG A 7 3.87 -10.89 -8.05
N LYS A 8 2.91 -10.85 -8.99
CA LYS A 8 2.63 -11.98 -9.89
C LYS A 8 3.72 -12.22 -10.93
N ASN A 9 4.43 -11.18 -11.35
CA ASN A 9 5.55 -11.29 -12.29
C ASN A 9 6.90 -11.61 -11.60
N GLY A 10 6.91 -11.72 -10.27
CA GLY A 10 8.10 -12.05 -9.48
C GLY A 10 9.08 -10.90 -9.22
N THR A 11 8.75 -9.64 -9.59
CA THR A 11 9.58 -8.47 -9.24
C THR A 11 9.67 -8.29 -7.73
N GLU A 12 8.55 -8.47 -7.00
CA GLU A 12 8.48 -8.38 -5.55
C GLU A 12 7.96 -9.66 -4.90
N PRO A 13 8.81 -10.70 -4.77
CA PRO A 13 8.40 -11.99 -4.23
C PRO A 13 8.08 -11.95 -2.73
N ARG A 14 8.46 -10.86 -2.03
CA ARG A 14 8.20 -10.66 -0.60
C ARG A 14 6.77 -10.24 -0.29
N LEU A 15 6.00 -9.79 -1.28
CA LEU A 15 4.61 -9.36 -1.10
C LEU A 15 3.64 -10.53 -1.16
N GLY A 16 2.67 -10.55 -0.23
CA GLY A 16 1.58 -11.51 -0.21
C GLY A 16 0.37 -11.09 -1.07
N PRO A 17 -0.59 -11.99 -1.32
CA PRO A 17 -1.76 -11.71 -2.13
C PRO A 17 -2.77 -10.73 -1.50
N ASP A 18 -2.85 -10.65 -0.17
CA ASP A 18 -3.82 -9.81 0.54
C ASP A 18 -3.30 -8.37 0.70
N ALA A 19 -4.12 -7.40 0.30
CA ALA A 19 -3.79 -5.98 0.42
C ALA A 19 -5.05 -5.12 0.46
N LYS A 20 -4.99 -4.07 1.28
CA LYS A 20 -6.01 -3.02 1.43
C LYS A 20 -5.32 -1.66 1.27
N SER A 21 -5.90 -0.78 0.46
CA SER A 21 -5.38 0.57 0.22
C SER A 21 -6.48 1.61 0.38
N GLN A 22 -6.16 2.74 1.00
CA GLN A 22 -7.06 3.88 1.14
C GLN A 22 -6.29 5.18 0.90
N LEU A 23 -6.92 6.11 0.19
CA LEU A 23 -6.40 7.45 -0.09
C LEU A 23 -7.39 8.49 0.43
N SER A 24 -6.87 9.52 1.09
CA SER A 24 -7.62 10.75 1.36
C SER A 24 -7.09 11.83 0.43
N LEU A 25 -7.99 12.50 -0.29
CA LEU A 25 -7.64 13.48 -1.32
C LEU A 25 -8.18 14.85 -0.96
N ARG A 26 -7.40 15.89 -1.22
CA ARG A 26 -7.87 17.27 -1.19
C ARG A 26 -8.52 17.60 -2.53
N TYR A 27 -9.69 18.22 -2.49
CA TYR A 27 -10.40 18.71 -3.65
C TYR A 27 -10.36 20.23 -3.71
N GLN A 28 -10.24 20.76 -4.92
CA GLN A 28 -10.38 22.17 -5.23
C GLN A 28 -11.21 22.28 -6.52
N ASP A 29 -12.26 23.10 -6.51
CA ASP A 29 -13.16 23.32 -7.66
C ASP A 29 -13.70 22.00 -8.27
N GLY A 30 -14.06 21.05 -7.40
CA GLY A 30 -14.60 19.75 -7.79
C GLY A 30 -13.56 18.76 -8.34
N LYS A 31 -12.27 19.11 -8.35
CA LYS A 31 -11.19 18.25 -8.84
C LYS A 31 -10.23 17.86 -7.71
N PRO A 32 -9.75 16.61 -7.66
CA PRO A 32 -8.71 16.23 -6.72
C PRO A 32 -7.38 16.87 -7.14
N VAL A 33 -6.63 17.37 -6.16
CA VAL A 33 -5.39 18.12 -6.41
C VAL A 33 -4.20 17.64 -5.59
N GLU A 34 -4.41 16.87 -4.53
CA GLU A 34 -3.32 16.43 -3.63
C GLU A 34 -3.74 15.21 -2.81
N ALA A 35 -2.79 14.32 -2.51
CA ALA A 35 -2.99 13.25 -1.53
C ALA A 35 -2.72 13.76 -0.10
N MET A 36 -3.77 13.78 0.71
CA MET A 36 -3.73 14.20 2.11
C MET A 36 -3.27 13.09 3.06
N SER A 37 -3.47 11.83 2.70
CA SER A 37 -2.92 10.68 3.43
C SER A 37 -2.98 9.41 2.60
N ILE A 38 -2.00 8.52 2.81
CA ILE A 38 -1.93 7.20 2.18
C ILE A 38 -1.94 6.14 3.27
N VAL A 39 -2.91 5.23 3.22
CA VAL A 39 -2.95 4.05 4.09
C VAL A 39 -2.82 2.81 3.22
N LEU A 40 -1.84 1.97 3.55
CA LEU A 40 -1.64 0.68 2.90
C LEU A 40 -1.44 -0.40 3.97
N SER A 41 -2.30 -1.40 3.97
CA SER A 41 -2.06 -2.65 4.66
C SER A 41 -1.82 -3.73 3.62
N THR A 42 -0.60 -4.23 3.50
CA THR A 42 -0.25 -5.29 2.55
C THR A 42 0.42 -6.45 3.25
N GLN A 43 -0.02 -7.65 2.89
CA GLN A 43 0.61 -8.87 3.35
C GLN A 43 2.06 -8.92 2.85
N HIS A 44 2.97 -9.41 3.70
CA HIS A 44 4.36 -9.65 3.37
C HIS A 44 4.80 -10.98 3.98
N LEU A 45 5.66 -11.70 3.26
CA LEU A 45 6.02 -13.08 3.62
C LEU A 45 7.19 -13.14 4.61
N ASP A 46 8.02 -12.10 4.64
CA ASP A 46 9.17 -12.02 5.53
C ASP A 46 8.79 -11.37 6.86
N ALA A 47 8.64 -12.19 7.89
CA ALA A 47 8.28 -11.74 9.23
C ALA A 47 9.35 -10.84 9.90
N SER A 48 10.54 -10.68 9.33
CA SER A 48 11.55 -9.75 9.84
C SER A 48 11.33 -8.30 9.40
N MET A 49 10.54 -8.07 8.36
CA MET A 49 10.27 -6.73 7.83
C MET A 49 9.48 -5.86 8.82
N SER A 50 9.95 -4.63 8.99
CA SER A 50 9.22 -3.56 9.68
C SER A 50 8.24 -2.85 8.74
N SER A 51 7.35 -2.03 9.29
CA SER A 51 6.47 -1.16 8.49
C SER A 51 7.25 -0.21 7.58
N ASP A 52 8.44 0.24 8.01
CA ASP A 52 9.30 1.10 7.20
C ASP A 52 9.95 0.32 6.05
N ASP A 53 10.34 -0.94 6.26
CA ASP A 53 10.85 -1.79 5.18
C ASP A 53 9.78 -2.05 4.12
N VAL A 54 8.55 -2.34 4.57
CA VAL A 54 7.41 -2.51 3.66
C VAL A 54 7.10 -1.21 2.92
N ARG A 55 7.19 -0.06 3.60
CA ARG A 55 7.02 1.26 2.97
C ARG A 55 8.08 1.49 1.89
N ALA A 56 9.35 1.28 2.20
CA ALA A 56 10.44 1.46 1.25
C ALA A 56 10.26 0.56 0.01
N LEU A 57 9.72 -0.64 0.20
CA LEU A 57 9.40 -1.57 -0.88
C LEU A 57 8.27 -1.09 -1.79
N VAL A 58 7.19 -0.55 -1.23
CA VAL A 58 5.94 -0.26 -1.97
C VAL A 58 5.85 1.18 -2.47
N GLU A 59 6.54 2.13 -1.83
CA GLU A 59 6.48 3.56 -2.16
C GLU A 59 6.82 3.86 -3.64
N PRO A 60 7.86 3.25 -4.27
CA PRO A 60 8.14 3.47 -5.69
C PRO A 60 6.93 3.13 -6.59
N TYR A 61 6.27 2.00 -6.34
CA TYR A 61 5.11 1.57 -7.13
C TYR A 61 3.87 2.43 -6.90
N ILE A 62 3.73 3.03 -5.71
CA ILE A 62 2.65 3.98 -5.43
C ILE A 62 2.91 5.32 -6.11
N ARG A 63 4.17 5.78 -6.14
CA ARG A 63 4.56 6.98 -6.89
C ARG A 63 4.39 6.81 -8.40
N GLU A 64 4.64 5.61 -8.94
CA GLU A 64 4.40 5.31 -10.37
C GLU A 64 2.94 5.49 -10.80
N VAL A 65 1.97 5.23 -9.91
CA VAL A 65 0.53 5.29 -10.25
C VAL A 65 -0.14 6.59 -9.87
N MET A 66 0.52 7.42 -9.06
CA MET A 66 0.00 8.69 -8.57
C MET A 66 0.56 9.85 -9.40
N PRO A 67 -0.17 10.96 -9.58
CA PRO A 67 0.39 12.14 -10.23
C PRO A 67 1.63 12.65 -9.49
N GLU A 68 2.64 13.09 -10.25
CA GLU A 68 4.00 13.39 -9.77
C GLU A 68 4.02 14.35 -8.56
N ASP A 69 3.12 15.33 -8.54
CA ASP A 69 3.05 16.36 -7.50
C ASP A 69 2.07 16.07 -6.35
N TRP A 70 1.35 14.95 -6.39
CA TRP A 70 0.34 14.66 -5.37
C TRP A 70 0.91 14.15 -4.06
N ILE A 71 2.11 13.56 -4.09
CA ILE A 71 2.78 13.00 -2.92
C ILE A 71 3.96 13.88 -2.56
N THR A 72 3.79 14.71 -1.54
CA THR A 72 4.82 15.62 -1.05
C THR A 72 5.51 15.05 0.19
N GLY A 73 6.58 15.71 0.66
CA GLY A 73 7.22 15.35 1.93
C GLY A 73 6.33 15.50 3.17
N ARG A 74 5.17 16.15 3.04
CA ARG A 74 4.19 16.32 4.12
C ARG A 74 3.07 15.27 4.09
N THR A 75 2.97 14.49 3.01
CA THR A 75 1.93 13.47 2.89
C THR A 75 2.19 12.37 3.92
N PRO A 76 1.30 12.17 4.91
CA PRO A 76 1.45 11.11 5.90
C PRO A 76 1.24 9.74 5.25
N TRP A 77 2.13 8.82 5.61
CA TRP A 77 2.10 7.42 5.17
C TRP A 77 1.81 6.51 6.36
N HIS A 78 0.77 5.70 6.23
CA HIS A 78 0.39 4.68 7.19
C HIS A 78 0.52 3.31 6.52
N VAL A 79 1.74 2.76 6.52
CA VAL A 79 2.02 1.45 5.95
C VAL A 79 2.04 0.41 7.07
N ASN A 80 1.20 -0.63 6.94
CA ASN A 80 0.98 -1.66 7.94
C ASN A 80 0.89 -1.09 9.37
N PRO A 81 -0.03 -0.12 9.63
CA PRO A 81 -0.07 0.62 10.88
C PRO A 81 -0.44 -0.25 12.10
N THR A 82 -1.02 -1.43 11.86
CA THR A 82 -1.35 -2.43 12.89
C THR A 82 -0.22 -3.42 13.15
N GLY A 83 0.97 -3.19 12.59
CA GLY A 83 2.13 -4.07 12.72
C GLY A 83 2.22 -5.12 11.61
N LYS A 84 2.90 -6.23 11.91
CA LYS A 84 3.21 -7.28 10.93
C LYS A 84 1.93 -7.88 10.35
N PHE A 85 1.90 -8.00 9.03
CA PHE A 85 0.80 -8.58 8.27
C PHE A 85 1.33 -9.78 7.48
N VAL A 86 1.65 -10.85 8.21
CA VAL A 86 2.24 -12.07 7.63
C VAL A 86 1.15 -13.08 7.28
N ILE A 87 0.16 -13.21 8.15
CA ILE A 87 -1.02 -14.06 7.95
C ILE A 87 -2.13 -13.19 7.35
N GLY A 88 -2.63 -13.59 6.18
CA GLY A 88 -3.69 -12.89 5.45
C GLY A 88 -4.50 -13.88 4.60
N GLY A 89 -5.60 -13.43 4.00
CA GLY A 89 -6.53 -14.32 3.28
C GLY A 89 -7.51 -15.07 4.22
N PRO A 90 -8.03 -16.25 3.81
CA PRO A 90 -9.11 -16.97 4.52
C PRO A 90 -8.78 -17.30 5.98
N ASP A 91 -7.50 -17.42 6.31
CA ASP A 91 -7.02 -17.69 7.67
C ASP A 91 -7.19 -16.48 8.60
N GLY A 92 -7.34 -15.26 8.06
CA GLY A 92 -7.49 -14.01 8.80
C GLY A 92 -8.84 -13.30 8.65
N ASP A 93 -9.63 -13.64 7.62
CA ASP A 93 -10.94 -13.03 7.36
C ASP A 93 -11.81 -13.97 6.48
N ALA A 94 -13.08 -14.15 6.83
CA ALA A 94 -13.97 -15.03 6.08
C ALA A 94 -14.49 -14.31 4.82
N GLY A 95 -14.21 -14.87 3.64
CA GLY A 95 -14.75 -14.37 2.38
C GLY A 95 -16.16 -14.88 2.11
N LEU A 96 -17.12 -13.99 1.85
CA LEU A 96 -18.45 -14.33 1.32
C LEU A 96 -18.57 -13.84 -0.14
N THR A 97 -19.40 -14.53 -0.93
CA THR A 97 -19.65 -14.22 -2.35
C THR A 97 -20.88 -13.33 -2.52
#